data_AF-A0A537XPG5-F1
#
_entry.id   AF-A0A537XPG5-F1
#
_cell.length_a   1.000
_cell.length_b   1.000
_cell.length_c   1.000
_cell.angle_alpha   90.00
_cell.angle_beta   90.00
_cell.angle_gamma   90.00
#
_symmetry.space_group_name_H-M   'P 1'
#
loop_
_entity.id
_entity.type
_entity.pdbx_description
1 polymer ?
#
loop_
_entity_poly.entity_id
_entity_poly.type
_entity_poly.pdbx_seq_one_letter_code
_entity_poly.pdbx_strand_id
1 'polypeptide(L)' 'MAKDFTFDIVSQVSMPEVGNAVDQARREIQQRFDFKNTGTTIDRDDTLIEVRSSTEDR' A
#
# COMPACT_ATOMS: atom_id res chain seq x y z
N MET A 1 46.97 -4.83 -1.22
CA MET A 1 45.91 -4.54 -0.23
C MET A 1 44.59 -4.55 -0.98
N ALA A 2 43.81 -5.61 -0.83
CA ALA A 2 42.44 -5.62 -1.30
C ALA A 2 41.66 -4.66 -0.39
N LYS A 3 40.98 -3.68 -0.99
CA LYS A 3 40.09 -2.77 -0.28
C LYS A 3 38.92 -3.64 0.19
N ASP A 4 38.74 -3.82 1.50
CA ASP A 4 37.61 -4.60 2.03
C ASP A 4 36.30 -3.91 1.61
N PHE A 5 35.60 -4.51 0.65
CA PHE A 5 34.31 -4.03 0.18
C PHE A 5 33.24 -4.56 1.13
N THR A 6 32.51 -3.66 1.77
CA THR A 6 31.37 -3.99 2.65
C THR A 6 30.15 -3.19 2.19
N PHE A 7 28.95 -3.75 2.39
CA PHE A 7 27.69 -3.07 2.15
C PHE A 7 26.66 -3.53 3.18
N ASP A 8 25.65 -2.69 3.44
CA ASP A 8 24.60 -2.98 4.40
C ASP A 8 23.42 -3.73 3.75
N ILE A 9 22.93 -4.77 4.41
CA ILE A 9 21.68 -5.44 4.05
C ILE A 9 20.55 -4.75 4.81
N VAL A 10 19.66 -4.09 4.09
CA VAL A 10 18.53 -3.34 4.68
C VAL A 10 17.21 -3.75 4.05
N SER A 11 16.13 -3.63 4.82
CA SER A 11 14.75 -3.73 4.35
C SER A 11 14.12 -2.35 4.50
N GLN A 12 14.12 -1.57 3.41
CA GLN A 12 13.57 -0.22 3.38
C GLN A 12 12.59 -0.08 2.22
N VAL A 13 11.51 0.64 2.47
CA VAL A 13 10.49 0.95 1.46
C VAL A 13 10.43 2.46 1.24
N SER A 14 10.20 2.87 -0.01
CA SER A 14 10.02 4.28 -0.36
C SER A 14 8.61 4.75 0.02
N MET A 15 8.49 5.52 1.10
CA MET A 15 7.19 6.00 1.60
C MET A 15 6.39 6.84 0.58
N PRO A 16 7.02 7.65 -0.30
CA PRO A 16 6.34 8.28 -1.43
C PRO A 16 5.74 7.27 -2.41
N GLU A 17 6.45 6.19 -2.74
CA GLU A 17 5.93 5.13 -3.63
C GLU A 17 4.78 4.36 -2.99
N VAL A 18 4.86 4.09 -1.68
CA VAL A 18 3.73 3.52 -0.93
C VAL A 18 2.51 4.47 -1.00
N GLY A 19 2.74 5.78 -1.00
CA GLY A 19 1.67 6.78 -1.12
C GLY A 19 0.98 6.69 -2.47
N ASN A 20 1.79 6.71 -3.54
CA ASN A 20 1.30 6.53 -4.91
C ASN A 20 0.49 5.24 -5.07
N ALA A 21 0.98 4.13 -4.50
CA ALA A 21 0.32 2.84 -4.56
C ALA A 21 -1.05 2.84 -3.86
N VAL A 22 -1.13 3.42 -2.65
CA VAL A 22 -2.40 3.54 -1.91
C VAL A 22 -3.39 4.44 -2.67
N ASP A 23 -2.93 5.55 -3.22
CA ASP A 23 -3.78 6.46 -3.99
C ASP A 23 -4.28 5.85 -5.31
N GLN A 24 -3.48 4.99 -5.94
CA GLN A 24 -3.90 4.21 -7.09
C GLN A 24 -4.97 3.19 -6.68
N ALA A 25 -4.73 2.41 -5.62
CA ALA A 25 -5.68 1.43 -5.12
C ALA A 25 -7.03 2.09 -4.75
N ARG A 26 -7.00 3.27 -4.13
CA ARG A 26 -8.21 4.04 -3.81
C ARG A 26 -9.01 4.41 -5.06
N ARG A 27 -8.33 4.84 -6.13
CA ARG A 27 -8.98 5.17 -7.41
C ARG A 27 -9.59 3.94 -8.07
N GLU A 28 -8.90 2.79 -8.03
CA GLU A 28 -9.41 1.53 -8.57
C GLU A 28 -10.68 1.07 -7.83
N ILE A 29 -10.67 1.13 -6.48
CA ILE A 29 -11.85 0.79 -5.66
C ILE A 29 -13.06 1.65 -6.05
N GLN A 30 -12.86 2.96 -6.27
CA GLN A 30 -13.94 3.87 -6.65
C GLN A 30 -14.52 3.58 -8.04
N GLN A 31 -13.70 3.09 -8.98
CA GLN A 31 -14.11 2.87 -10.37
C GLN A 31 -14.67 1.47 -10.62
N ARG A 32 -14.37 0.52 -9.74
CA ARG A 32 -14.79 -0.87 -9.84
C ARG A 32 -16.24 -1.06 -9.43
N PHE A 33 -17.06 -1.55 -10.37
CA PHE A 33 -18.49 -1.76 -10.16
C PHE A 33 -18.79 -2.76 -9.04
N ASP A 34 -17.91 -3.73 -8.82
CA ASP A 34 -18.05 -4.75 -7.79
C ASP A 34 -17.78 -4.25 -6.36
N PHE A 35 -17.16 -3.08 -6.18
CA PHE A 35 -17.06 -2.38 -4.89
C PHE A 35 -18.17 -1.33 -4.69
N LYS A 36 -19.08 -1.19 -5.66
CA LYS A 36 -20.19 -0.26 -5.51
C LYS A 36 -21.12 -0.74 -4.40
N ASN A 37 -21.42 0.16 -3.45
CA ASN A 37 -22.27 -0.08 -2.27
C ASN A 37 -21.74 -1.11 -1.25
N THR A 38 -20.49 -1.56 -1.35
CA THR A 38 -19.85 -2.42 -0.32
C THR A 38 -19.22 -1.63 0.82
N GLY A 39 -19.18 -0.30 0.71
CA GLY A 39 -18.50 0.55 1.70
C GLY A 39 -17.00 0.28 1.79
N THR A 40 -16.38 -0.25 0.73
CA THR A 40 -14.96 -0.58 0.73
C THR A 40 -14.12 0.69 0.76
N THR A 41 -13.22 0.81 1.74
CA THR A 41 -12.29 1.93 1.89
C THR A 41 -10.86 1.46 2.08
N ILE A 42 -9.92 2.30 1.64
CA ILE A 42 -8.50 2.14 1.92
C ILE A 42 -7.94 3.46 2.47
N ASP A 43 -7.42 3.36 3.69
CA ASP A 43 -6.85 4.45 4.45
C ASP A 43 -5.42 4.10 4.85
N ARG A 44 -4.60 5.12 5.06
CA ARG A 44 -3.20 4.96 5.45
C ARG A 44 -2.81 6.01 6.48
N ASP A 45 -2.06 5.58 7.48
CA ASP A 45 -1.26 6.45 8.34
C ASP A 45 0.25 6.23 8.10
N ASP A 46 1.10 6.80 8.95
CA ASP A 46 2.55 6.71 8.79
C ASP A 46 3.10 5.29 8.85
N THR A 47 2.38 4.34 9.45
CA THR A 47 2.84 2.98 9.74
C THR A 47 1.87 1.87 9.33
N LEU A 48 0.59 2.20 9.12
CA LEU A 48 -0.49 1.25 8.87
C LEU A 48 -1.24 1.61 7.60
N ILE A 49 -1.64 0.59 6.86
CA ILE A 49 -2.63 0.68 5.81
C ILE A 49 -3.83 -0.13 6.28
N GLU A 50 -4.98 0.53 6.42
CA GLU A 50 -6.24 -0.07 6.84
C GLU A 50 -7.15 -0.23 5.63
N VAL A 51 -7.64 -1.46 5.42
CA VAL A 51 -8.66 -1.76 4.40
C VAL A 51 -9.91 -2.23 5.13
N ARG A 52 -11.04 -1.59 4.83
CA ARG A 52 -12.35 -1.95 5.38
C ARG A 52 -13.30 -2.29 4.25
N SER A 53 -14.15 -3.28 4.47
CA SER A 53 -15.14 -3.71 3.50
C SER A 53 -16.26 -4.49 4.20
N SER A 54 -17.46 -4.48 3.63
CA SER A 54 -18.66 -5.04 4.26
C SER A 54 -18.74 -6.58 4.27
N THR A 55 -17.83 -7.28 3.59
CA THR A 55 -17.93 -8.73 3.33
C THR A 55 -16.56 -9.37 3.36
N GLU A 56 -16.43 -10.54 3.99
CA GLU A 56 -15.15 -11.26 4.16
C GLU A 56 -14.48 -11.62 2.81
N ASP A 57 -15.29 -11.76 1.75
CA ASP A 57 -14.83 -12.05 0.38
C ASP A 57 -14.46 -10.81 -0.47
N ARG A 58 -14.54 -9.57 0.06
CA ARG A 58 -14.32 -8.33 -0.71
C ARG A 58 -13.55 -7.28 0.04
#